data_AF-A0A2V6K3W4-F1
#
_entry.id   AF-A0A2V6K3W4-F1
#
_cell.length_a   1.000
_cell.length_b   1.000
_cell.length_c   1.000
_cell.angle_alpha   90.00
_cell.angle_beta   90.00
_cell.angle_gamma   90.00
#
_symmetry.space_group_name_H-M   'P 1'
#
loop_
_entity.id
_entity.type
_entity.pdbx_description
1 polymer ?
#
loop_
_entity_poly.entity_id
_entity_poly.type
_entity_poly.pdbx_seq_one_letter_code
_entity_poly.pdbx_strand_id
1 'polypeptide(L)' 'LDILWRVRERFGKPTAVYHVSGEYAMVKSAVEKGFLDERAAVLEIMTALKRAGANIIITYWANELAKWLRE' A
#
# COMPACT_ATOMS: atom_id res chain seq x y z
N LEU A 1 3.57 -10.20 0.17
CA LEU A 1 4.70 -9.23 -0.03
C LEU A 1 5.98 -9.95 -0.47
N ASP A 2 6.29 -11.07 0.17
CA ASP A 2 7.29 -12.07 -0.23
C ASP A 2 7.30 -12.39 -1.74
N ILE A 3 6.15 -12.62 -2.36
CA ILE A 3 6.08 -12.93 -3.81
C ILE A 3 6.53 -11.74 -4.65
N LEU A 4 6.10 -10.52 -4.30
CA LEU A 4 6.54 -9.29 -4.98
C LEU A 4 8.06 -9.13 -4.89
N TRP A 5 8.65 -9.41 -3.72
CA TRP A 5 10.10 -9.39 -3.54
C TRP A 5 10.81 -10.42 -4.42
N ARG A 6 10.34 -11.68 -4.44
CA ARG A 6 10.91 -12.75 -5.29
C ARG A 6 10.79 -12.42 -6.77
N VAL A 7 9.67 -11.82 -7.21
CA VAL A 7 9.48 -11.40 -8.60
C VAL A 7 10.45 -10.28 -8.96
N ARG A 8 10.58 -9.25 -8.11
CA ARG A 8 11.54 -8.17 -8.32
C ARG A 8 12.97 -8.70 -8.39
N GLU A 9 13.36 -9.56 -7.47
CA GLU A 9 14.71 -10.12 -7.36
C GLU A 9 15.06 -11.02 -8.55
N ARG A 10 14.14 -11.90 -8.95
CA ARG A 10 14.36 -12.84 -10.06
C ARG A 10 14.41 -12.18 -11.44
N PHE A 11 13.55 -11.18 -11.68
CA PHE A 11 13.38 -10.63 -13.03
C PHE A 11 14.01 -9.25 -13.23
N GLY A 12 14.23 -8.47 -12.17
CA GLY A 12 14.81 -7.13 -12.26
C GLY A 12 14.02 -6.13 -13.12
N LYS A 13 12.73 -6.41 -13.39
CA LYS A 13 11.84 -5.56 -14.19
C LYS A 13 10.95 -4.71 -13.29
N PRO A 14 10.41 -3.57 -13.79
CA PRO A 14 9.41 -2.80 -13.06
C PRO A 14 8.23 -3.68 -12.64
N THR A 15 7.85 -3.61 -11.38
CA THR A 15 6.73 -4.36 -10.83
C THR A 15 5.59 -3.42 -10.42
N ALA A 16 4.36 -3.90 -10.60
CA ALA A 16 3.16 -3.26 -10.10
C ALA A 16 2.51 -4.18 -9.05
N VAL A 17 1.91 -3.60 -8.03
CA VAL A 17 1.09 -4.31 -7.05
C VAL A 17 -0.27 -3.64 -6.94
N TYR A 18 -1.32 -4.43 -6.79
CA TYR A 18 -2.67 -3.96 -6.53
C TYR A 18 -2.94 -4.13 -5.03
N HIS A 19 -3.23 -3.04 -4.34
CA HIS A 19 -3.78 -3.04 -2.99
C HIS A 19 -5.31 -3.14 -3.09
N VAL A 20 -5.85 -4.34 -2.89
CA VAL A 20 -7.19 -4.72 -3.36
C VAL A 20 -8.32 -4.17 -2.49
N SER A 21 -9.55 -4.25 -2.99
CA SER A 21 -10.74 -3.71 -2.32
C SER A 21 -10.96 -4.28 -0.92
N GLY A 22 -10.68 -5.57 -0.72
CA GLY A 22 -10.76 -6.21 0.60
C GLY A 22 -9.75 -5.65 1.60
N GLU A 23 -8.51 -5.42 1.19
CA GLU A 23 -7.49 -4.79 2.04
C GLU A 23 -7.87 -3.35 2.38
N TYR A 24 -8.43 -2.62 1.40
CA TYR A 24 -8.92 -1.26 1.62
C TYR A 24 -10.05 -1.21 2.65
N ALA A 25 -11.08 -2.04 2.45
CA ALA A 25 -12.24 -2.13 3.34
C ALA A 25 -11.85 -2.56 4.75
N MET A 26 -10.85 -3.43 4.89
CA MET A 26 -10.34 -3.90 6.17
C MET A 26 -9.78 -2.76 7.02
N VAL A 27 -8.90 -1.93 6.45
CA VAL A 27 -8.34 -0.78 7.20
C VAL A 27 -9.42 0.25 7.46
N LYS A 28 -10.29 0.56 6.47
CA LYS A 28 -11.40 1.50 6.68
C LYS A 28 -12.29 1.07 7.86
N SER A 29 -12.67 -0.21 7.93
CA SER A 29 -13.46 -0.71 9.06
C SER A 29 -12.72 -0.64 10.40
N ALA A 30 -11.40 -0.90 10.40
CA ALA A 30 -10.59 -0.77 11.61
C ALA A 30 -10.48 0.68 12.10
N VAL A 31 -10.33 1.64 11.17
CA VAL A 31 -10.33 3.08 11.45
C VAL A 31 -11.69 3.54 11.98
N GLU A 32 -12.79 3.12 11.35
CA GLU A 32 -14.15 3.44 11.79
C GLU A 32 -14.42 2.97 13.23
N LYS A 33 -13.82 1.85 13.64
CA LYS A 33 -13.90 1.32 15.01
C LYS A 33 -12.89 1.95 15.99
N GLY A 34 -12.06 2.88 15.52
CA GLY A 34 -11.02 3.51 16.32
C GLY A 34 -9.84 2.60 16.66
N PHE A 35 -9.66 1.49 15.95
CA PHE A 35 -8.55 0.55 16.20
C PHE A 35 -7.24 1.01 15.56
N LEU A 36 -7.31 1.84 14.51
CA LEU A 36 -6.15 2.34 13.77
C LEU A 36 -6.29 3.83 13.50
N ASP A 37 -5.15 4.53 13.49
CA ASP A 37 -5.02 5.81 12.82
C ASP A 37 -4.90 5.58 11.31
N GLU A 38 -5.77 6.23 10.53
CA GLU A 38 -5.86 5.95 9.09
C GLU A 38 -4.58 6.33 8.36
N ARG A 39 -4.07 7.54 8.59
CA ARG A 39 -2.91 8.06 7.86
C ARG A 39 -1.68 7.22 8.15
N ALA A 40 -1.42 6.93 9.42
CA ALA A 40 -0.29 6.11 9.84
C ALA A 40 -0.38 4.69 9.23
N ALA A 41 -1.52 4.02 9.36
CA ALA A 41 -1.70 2.66 8.86
C ALA A 41 -1.54 2.59 7.33
N VAL A 42 -2.17 3.51 6.60
CA VAL A 42 -2.09 3.54 5.13
C VAL A 42 -0.65 3.83 4.67
N LEU A 43 0.04 4.80 5.28
CA LEU A 43 1.44 5.10 4.94
C LEU A 43 2.37 3.93 5.25
N GLU A 44 2.14 3.19 6.33
CA GLU A 44 2.90 1.98 6.65
C GLU A 44 2.71 0.89 5.58
N ILE A 45 1.47 0.64 5.16
CA ILE A 45 1.15 -0.33 4.11
C ILE A 45 1.82 0.08 2.78
N MET A 46 1.70 1.35 2.38
CA MET A 46 2.35 1.83 1.15
C MET A 46 3.86 1.69 1.20
N THR A 47 4.46 1.99 2.36
CA THR A 47 5.89 1.83 2.60
C THR A 47 6.31 0.36 2.53
N ALA A 48 5.53 -0.56 3.09
CA ALA A 48 5.78 -1.99 3.02
C ALA A 48 5.72 -2.52 1.58
N LEU A 49 4.75 -2.07 0.77
CA LEU A 49 4.64 -2.40 -0.65
C LEU A 49 5.83 -1.87 -1.44
N LYS A 50 6.23 -0.62 -1.19
CA LYS A 50 7.41 0.00 -1.81
C LYS A 50 8.69 -0.76 -1.45
N ARG A 51 8.87 -1.10 -0.18
CA ARG A 51 10.01 -1.89 0.34
C ARG A 51 10.08 -3.28 -0.30
N ALA A 52 8.94 -3.96 -0.39
CA ALA A 52 8.85 -5.29 -0.99
C ALA A 52 9.23 -5.28 -2.49
N GLY A 53 9.13 -4.13 -3.16
CA GLY A 53 9.69 -3.96 -4.49
C GLY A 53 8.79 -3.28 -5.50
N ALA A 54 7.62 -2.80 -5.11
CA ALA A 54 6.69 -2.16 -6.03
C ALA A 54 7.30 -0.89 -6.65
N ASN A 55 7.31 -0.82 -7.97
CA ASN A 55 7.54 0.43 -8.69
C ASN A 55 6.24 1.23 -8.81
N ILE A 56 5.13 0.52 -9.00
CA ILE A 56 3.78 1.07 -9.15
C ILE A 56 2.88 0.43 -8.11
N ILE A 57 2.08 1.24 -7.41
CA ILE A 57 1.05 0.77 -6.47
C ILE A 57 -0.30 1.25 -6.99
N ILE A 58 -1.21 0.32 -7.23
CA ILE A 58 -2.59 0.57 -7.62
C ILE A 58 -3.42 0.47 -6.34
N THR A 59 -4.03 1.57 -5.90
CA THR A 59 -4.77 1.63 -4.63
C THR A 59 -5.90 2.65 -4.67
N TYR A 60 -6.93 2.41 -3.87
CA TYR A 60 -8.06 3.33 -3.69
C TYR A 60 -7.68 4.60 -2.90
N TRP A 61 -6.62 4.56 -2.07
CA TRP A 61 -6.12 5.74 -1.35
C TRP A 61 -5.23 6.66 -2.19
N ALA A 62 -5.16 6.48 -3.51
CA ALA A 62 -4.25 7.25 -4.35
C ALA A 62 -4.46 8.78 -4.21
N ASN A 63 -5.71 9.22 -4.08
CA ASN A 63 -6.05 10.63 -3.93
C ASN A 63 -5.64 11.20 -2.57
N GLU A 64 -5.88 10.45 -1.48
CA GLU A 64 -5.51 10.81 -0.11
C GLU A 64 -4.00 10.85 0.05
N LEU A 65 -3.30 9.82 -0.43
CA LEU A 65 -1.84 9.74 -0.43
C LEU A 65 -1.20 10.92 -1.16
N ALA A 66 -1.75 11.30 -2.31
CA ALA A 66 -1.27 12.44 -3.06
C ALA A 66 -1.39 13.76 -2.28
N LYS A 67 -2.31 13.87 -1.31
CA LYS A 67 -2.41 15.04 -0.43
C LYS A 67 -1.38 14.92 0.70
N TRP A 68 -1.38 13.81 1.42
CA TRP A 68 -0.51 13.60 2.59
C TRP A 68 0.99 13.64 2.29
N LEU A 69 1.41 13.28 1.07
CA LEU A 69 2.81 13.32 0.65
C LEU A 69 3.30 14.72 0.25
N ARG A 70 2.41 15.70 0.14
CA ARG A 70 2.73 17.10 -0.18
C ARG A 70 2.74 18.02 1.04
N GLU A 71 2.32 17.50 2.19
CA GLU A 71 2.43 18.14 3.50
C GLU A 71 3.85 17.94 4.05
#